data_AF-A0A1C7FFZ3-F1
#
_entry.id   AF-A0A1C7FFZ3-F1
#
_cell.length_a   1.000
_cell.length_b   1.000
_cell.length_c   1.000
_cell.angle_alpha   90.00
_cell.angle_beta   90.00
_cell.angle_gamma   90.00
#
_symmetry.space_group_name_H-M   'P 1'
#
loop_
_entity.id
_entity.type
_entity.pdbx_description
1 polymer ?
#
loop_
_entity_poly.entity_id
_entity_poly.type
_entity_poly.pdbx_seq_one_letter_code
_entity_poly.pdbx_strand_id
1 'polypeptide(L)'
;MSKAINVFDELIGLKLQFDEVMVSLTQTESGISVCTNEYAHLKNSVKTRCDQLSRKKSLSFEELNFLLPALKEVELHCVARSNSKNRQELISSVYDAQDYLSYYINQRT
;
A
#
# COMPACT_ATOMS: atom_id res chain seq x y z
N MET A 1 -13.80 -12.70 20.24
CA MET A 1 -14.54 -11.72 19.41
C MET A 1 -13.53 -11.07 18.48
N SER A 2 -13.60 -11.31 17.18
CA SER A 2 -12.69 -10.69 16.21
C SER A 2 -13.06 -9.22 16.08
N LYS A 3 -12.19 -8.30 16.50
CA LYS A 3 -12.41 -6.87 16.28
C LYS A 3 -12.47 -6.66 14.76
N ALA A 4 -13.59 -6.15 14.26
CA ALA A 4 -13.64 -5.63 12.90
C ALA A 4 -12.55 -4.55 12.80
N ILE A 5 -11.54 -4.79 11.95
CA ILE A 5 -10.50 -3.81 11.69
C ILE A 5 -11.19 -2.62 11.02
N ASN A 6 -11.00 -1.42 11.56
CA ASN A 6 -11.53 -0.20 10.95
C ASN A 6 -10.81 0.01 9.60
N VAL A 7 -11.57 0.29 8.55
CA VAL A 7 -11.03 0.52 7.19
C VAL A 7 -9.94 1.60 7.19
N PHE A 8 -10.13 2.67 7.95
CA PHE A 8 -9.14 3.74 8.02
C PHE A 8 -7.90 3.36 8.83
N ASP A 9 -8.03 2.53 9.87
CA ASP A 9 -6.87 1.99 10.58
C ASP A 9 -6.05 1.09 9.63
N GLU A 10 -6.71 0.35 8.74
CA GLU A 10 -6.06 -0.47 7.72
C GLU A 10 -5.31 0.41 6.69
N LEU A 11 -5.94 1.47 6.18
CA LEU A 11 -5.31 2.42 5.26
C LEU A 11 -4.12 3.14 5.89
N ILE A 12 -4.25 3.59 7.14
CA ILE A 12 -3.17 4.22 7.91
C ILE A 12 -2.02 3.23 8.11
N GLY A 13 -2.33 1.99 8.50
CA GLY A 13 -1.34 0.94 8.67
C GLY A 13 -0.54 0.67 7.39
N LEU A 14 -1.23 0.56 6.25
CA LEU A 14 -0.58 0.40 4.94
C LEU A 14 0.30 1.61 4.60
N LYS A 15 -0.19 2.82 4.83
CA LYS A 15 0.58 4.04 4.57
C LYS A 15 1.86 4.07 5.40
N LEU A 16 1.78 3.75 6.69
CA LEU A 16 2.95 3.71 7.56
C LEU A 16 3.98 2.69 7.07
N GLN A 17 3.55 1.53 6.58
CA GLN A 17 4.46 0.54 6.00
C GLN A 17 5.15 1.06 4.73
N PHE A 18 4.44 1.78 3.86
CA PHE A 18 5.07 2.42 2.70
C PHE A 18 6.01 3.58 3.12
N ASP A 19 5.67 4.33 4.18
CA ASP A 19 6.55 5.35 4.75
C ASP A 19 7.87 4.75 5.25
N GLU A 20 7.83 3.60 5.93
CA GLU A 20 9.03 2.87 6.36
C GLU A 20 9.92 2.45 5.17
N VAL A 21 9.31 1.93 4.10
CA VAL A 21 10.05 1.58 2.87
C VAL A 21 10.65 2.83 2.23
N MET A 22 9.93 3.95 2.18
CA MET A 22 10.44 5.21 1.65
C MET A 22 11.65 5.72 2.46
N VAL A 23 11.58 5.65 3.78
CA VAL A 23 12.70 6.00 4.67
C VAL A 23 13.91 5.11 4.37
N SER A 24 13.72 3.79 4.28
CA SER A 24 14.79 2.85 3.91
C SER A 24 15.36 3.11 2.51
N LEU A 25 14.53 3.51 1.54
CA LEU A 25 14.95 3.83 0.18
C LEU A 25 15.67 5.18 0.07
N THR A 26 15.49 6.09 1.03
CA THR A 26 16.17 7.39 1.04
C THR A 26 17.43 7.38 1.92
N GLN A 27 17.49 6.47 2.90
CA GLN A 27 18.68 6.24 3.70
C GLN A 27 19.70 5.35 2.97
N THR A 28 20.98 5.69 3.12
CA THR A 28 22.11 4.98 2.48
C THR A 28 22.50 3.68 3.17
N GLU A 29 22.06 3.45 4.41
CA GLU A 29 22.45 2.28 5.22
C GLU A 29 21.66 1.01 4.86
N SER A 30 20.41 1.16 4.39
CA SER A 30 19.59 0.04 3.95
C SER A 30 20.03 -0.44 2.56
N GLY A 31 20.49 -1.69 2.50
CA GLY A 31 20.84 -2.34 1.25
C GLY A 31 19.62 -2.43 0.33
N ILE A 32 19.77 -2.06 -0.95
CA ILE A 32 18.67 -2.02 -1.93
C ILE A 32 17.86 -3.31 -1.99
N SER A 33 18.51 -4.46 -1.76
CA SER A 33 17.85 -5.78 -1.71
C SER A 33 16.81 -5.89 -0.60
N VAL A 34 17.08 -5.31 0.58
CA VAL A 34 16.14 -5.30 1.71
C VAL A 34 14.91 -4.49 1.35
N CYS A 35 15.10 -3.25 0.88
CA CYS A 35 14.01 -2.38 0.45
C CYS A 35 13.16 -3.01 -0.66
N THR A 36 13.81 -3.71 -1.60
CA THR A 36 13.14 -4.41 -2.70
C THR A 36 12.23 -5.52 -2.17
N ASN A 37 12.69 -6.30 -1.19
CA ASN A 37 11.92 -7.37 -0.59
C ASN A 37 10.72 -6.84 0.20
N GLU A 38 10.92 -5.78 0.99
CA GLU A 38 9.85 -5.12 1.75
C GLU A 38 8.79 -4.53 0.83
N TYR A 39 9.22 -3.79 -0.21
CA TYR A 39 8.32 -3.27 -1.24
C TYR A 39 7.53 -4.39 -1.93
N ALA A 40 8.18 -5.48 -2.33
CA ALA A 40 7.52 -6.62 -2.97
C ALA A 40 6.48 -7.27 -2.06
N HIS A 41 6.79 -7.39 -0.76
CA HIS A 41 5.86 -7.90 0.23
C HIS A 41 4.62 -6.99 0.37
N LEU A 42 4.80 -5.67 0.44
CA LEU A 42 3.69 -4.72 0.51
C LEU A 42 2.83 -4.74 -0.75
N LYS A 43 3.45 -4.72 -1.93
CA LYS A 43 2.74 -4.84 -3.21
C LYS A 43 1.89 -6.10 -3.28
N ASN A 44 2.43 -7.24 -2.84
CA ASN A 44 1.67 -8.49 -2.80
C ASN A 44 0.55 -8.48 -1.75
N SER A 45 0.77 -7.83 -0.62
CA SER A 45 -0.24 -7.69 0.45
C SER A 45 -1.42 -6.84 -0.02
N VAL A 46 -1.15 -5.69 -0.65
CA VAL A 46 -2.17 -4.82 -1.28
C VAL A 46 -2.98 -5.60 -2.30
N LYS A 47 -2.31 -6.28 -3.24
CA LYS A 47 -2.99 -7.09 -4.27
C LYS A 47 -3.85 -8.18 -3.66
N THR A 48 -3.32 -8.93 -2.70
CA THR A 48 -4.06 -10.02 -2.04
C THR A 48 -5.31 -9.48 -1.34
N ARG A 49 -5.20 -8.33 -0.68
CA ARG A 49 -6.31 -7.68 0.00
C ARG A 49 -7.34 -7.13 -0.99
N CYS A 50 -6.90 -6.52 -2.07
CA CYS A 50 -7.73 -6.04 -3.18
C CYS A 50 -8.54 -7.19 -3.79
N ASP A 51 -7.90 -8.34 -4.05
CA ASP A 51 -8.53 -9.56 -4.56
C ASP A 51 -9.58 -10.12 -3.58
N GLN A 52 -9.27 -10.13 -2.28
CA GLN A 52 -10.20 -10.59 -1.25
C GLN A 52 -11.47 -9.74 -1.21
N LEU A 53 -11.33 -8.41 -1.24
CA LEU A 53 -12.46 -7.49 -1.23
C LEU A 53 -13.27 -7.58 -2.53
N SER A 54 -12.59 -7.70 -3.67
CA SER A 54 -13.24 -7.84 -4.98
C SER A 54 -14.09 -9.11 -5.10
N ARG A 55 -13.74 -10.18 -4.37
CA ARG A 55 -14.48 -11.45 -4.34
C ARG A 55 -15.53 -11.52 -3.23
N LYS A 56 -15.56 -10.55 -2.31
CA LYS A 56 -16.48 -10.53 -1.17
C LYS A 56 -17.90 -10.23 -1.68
N LYS A 57 -18.87 -11.08 -1.31
CA LYS A 57 -20.28 -10.92 -1.73
C LYS A 57 -20.94 -9.65 -1.21
N SER A 58 -20.47 -9.14 -0.07
CA SER A 58 -20.99 -7.93 0.56
C SER A 58 -19.83 -7.16 1.19
N LEU A 59 -19.63 -5.94 0.72
CA LEU A 59 -18.69 -4.98 1.29
C LEU A 59 -19.46 -4.02 2.19
N SER A 60 -18.83 -3.53 3.26
CA SER A 60 -19.36 -2.39 4.00
C SER A 60 -19.32 -1.13 3.12
N PHE A 61 -20.06 -0.09 3.51
CA PHE A 61 -19.99 1.21 2.84
C PHE A 61 -18.55 1.73 2.78
N GLU A 62 -17.80 1.59 3.87
CA GLU A 62 -16.41 2.06 3.94
C GLU A 62 -15.48 1.22 3.07
N GLU A 63 -15.66 -0.11 3.05
CA GLU A 63 -14.87 -1.01 2.22
C GLU A 63 -15.09 -0.71 0.73
N LEU A 64 -16.33 -0.41 0.33
CA LEU A 64 -16.69 -0.14 -1.06
C LEU A 64 -16.22 1.24 -1.55
N ASN A 65 -16.32 2.27 -0.71
CA ASN A 65 -16.06 3.66 -1.12
C ASN A 65 -14.64 4.15 -0.78
N PHE A 66 -13.95 3.54 0.19
CA PHE A 66 -12.61 3.97 0.60
C PHE A 66 -11.57 2.88 0.43
N LEU A 67 -11.76 1.70 1.04
CA LEU A 67 -10.71 0.67 1.06
C LEU A 67 -10.42 0.10 -0.33
N LEU A 68 -11.45 -0.43 -1.00
CA LEU A 68 -11.27 -1.08 -2.29
C LEU A 68 -10.76 -0.11 -3.37
N PRO A 69 -11.29 1.13 -3.49
CA PRO A 69 -10.74 2.11 -4.42
C PRO A 69 -9.27 2.44 -4.10
N ALA A 70 -8.91 2.67 -2.83
CA ALA A 70 -7.54 2.94 -2.44
C ALA A 70 -6.58 1.81 -2.84
N LEU A 71 -6.95 0.56 -2.55
CA LEU A 71 -6.10 -0.59 -2.89
C LEU A 71 -5.97 -0.80 -4.40
N LYS A 72 -7.01 -0.50 -5.17
CA LYS A 72 -6.95 -0.56 -6.65
C LYS A 72 -5.99 0.48 -7.22
N GLU A 73 -6.04 1.72 -6.72
CA GLU A 73 -5.11 2.77 -7.13
C GLU A 73 -3.68 2.40 -6.76
N VAL A 74 -3.45 1.94 -5.53
CA VAL A 74 -2.12 1.49 -5.11
C VAL A 74 -1.63 0.31 -5.94
N GLU A 75 -2.47 -0.69 -6.24
CA GLU A 75 -2.10 -1.82 -7.09
C GLU A 75 -1.73 -1.37 -8.52
N LEU A 76 -2.48 -0.41 -9.07
CA LEU A 76 -2.28 0.13 -10.41
C LEU A 76 -0.98 0.95 -10.51
N HIS A 77 -0.65 1.70 -9.45
CA HIS A 77 0.44 2.68 -9.45
C HIS A 77 1.72 2.22 -8.75
N CYS A 78 1.70 1.14 -7.97
CA CYS A 78 2.91 0.43 -7.53
C CYS A 78 3.56 -0.32 -8.71
N VAL A 79 4.11 0.41 -9.69
CA VAL A 79 4.54 -0.17 -10.97
C VAL A 79 5.90 -0.85 -10.91
N ALA A 80 6.77 -0.49 -9.95
CA ALA A 80 8.10 -1.07 -9.86
C ALA A 80 8.04 -2.60 -9.74
N ARG A 81 8.98 -3.26 -10.43
CA ARG A 81 9.11 -4.72 -10.40
C ARG A 81 9.52 -5.19 -9.00
N SER A 82 9.01 -6.32 -8.56
CA SER A 82 9.30 -6.92 -7.24
C SER A 82 10.76 -7.29 -7.02
N ASN A 83 11.59 -7.33 -8.07
CA ASN A 83 13.02 -7.55 -8.01
C ASN A 83 13.82 -6.36 -8.56
N SER A 84 13.20 -5.19 -8.68
CA SER A 84 13.87 -4.00 -9.20
C SER A 84 15.03 -3.63 -8.28
N LYS A 85 16.20 -3.39 -8.88
CA LYS A 85 17.36 -2.81 -8.18
C LYS A 85 17.47 -1.30 -8.44
N ASN A 86 16.52 -0.73 -9.18
CA ASN A 86 16.49 0.67 -9.48
C ASN A 86 15.83 1.43 -8.33
N ARG A 87 16.67 2.06 -7.49
CA ARG A 87 16.21 2.82 -6.33
C ARG A 87 15.22 3.93 -6.71
N GLN A 88 15.43 4.63 -7.82
CA GLN A 88 14.55 5.71 -8.25
C GLN A 88 13.17 5.19 -8.68
N GLU A 89 13.12 4.04 -9.34
CA GLU A 89 11.87 3.38 -9.73
C GLU A 89 11.05 2.95 -8.50
N LEU A 90 11.72 2.38 -7.50
CA LEU A 90 11.11 2.00 -6.23
C LEU A 90 10.61 3.24 -5.48
N ILE A 91 11.42 4.30 -5.37
CA ILE A 91 11.02 5.56 -4.73
C ILE A 91 9.77 6.13 -5.41
N SER A 92 9.75 6.22 -6.74
CA SER A 92 8.59 6.73 -7.47
C SER A 92 7.33 5.89 -7.19
N SER A 93 7.45 4.57 -7.22
CA SER A 93 6.30 3.68 -7.00
C SER A 93 5.78 3.72 -5.56
N VAL A 94 6.68 3.83 -4.58
CA VAL A 94 6.30 3.97 -3.17
C VAL A 94 5.65 5.34 -2.92
N TYR A 95 6.17 6.39 -3.54
CA TYR A 95 5.61 7.73 -3.45
C TYR A 95 4.17 7.78 -3.97
N ASP A 96 3.92 7.21 -5.16
CA ASP A 96 2.57 7.15 -5.73
C ASP A 96 1.60 6.40 -4.78
N ALA A 97 2.04 5.28 -4.21
CA ALA A 97 1.25 4.52 -3.24
C ALA A 97 0.90 5.34 -1.99
N GLN A 98 1.87 6.10 -1.45
CA GLN A 98 1.65 6.97 -0.30
C GLN A 98 0.65 8.08 -0.60
N ASP A 99 0.70 8.67 -1.81
CA ASP A 99 -0.19 9.76 -2.20
C ASP A 99 -1.64 9.28 -2.32
N TYR A 100 -1.87 8.14 -2.98
CA TYR A 100 -3.21 7.55 -3.06
C TYR A 100 -3.76 7.15 -1.69
N LEU A 101 -2.95 6.51 -0.85
CA LEU A 101 -3.39 6.18 0.52
C LEU A 101 -3.75 7.45 1.30
N SER A 102 -2.94 8.51 1.19
CA SER A 102 -3.20 9.79 1.84
C SER A 102 -4.49 10.44 1.34
N TYR A 103 -4.75 10.39 0.03
CA TYR A 103 -5.98 10.89 -0.57
C TYR A 103 -7.22 10.25 0.05
N TYR A 104 -7.29 8.92 0.12
CA TYR A 104 -8.44 8.22 0.70
C TYR A 104 -8.53 8.32 2.23
N ILE A 105 -7.40 8.41 2.94
CA ILE A 105 -7.40 8.70 4.38
C ILE A 105 -8.00 10.09 4.64
N ASN A 106 -7.64 11.09 3.85
CA ASN A 106 -8.08 12.47 4.05
C ASN A 106 -9.57 12.68 3.71
N GLN A 107 -10.16 11.88 2.81
CA GLN A 107 -11.61 11.91 2.54
C GLN A 107 -12.50 11.55 3.74
N ARG A 108 -11.92 11.02 4.82
CA ARG A 108 -12.61 10.81 6.09
C ARG A 108 -13.01 12.13 6.78
N THR A 109 -12.25 13.20 6.51
CA THR A 109 -12.31 14.48 7.22
C THR A 109 -13.30 15.42 6.57
#